data_AF-A0A7V4LS54-F1
#
_entry.id   AF-A0A7V4LS54-F1
#
_cell.length_a   1.000
_cell.length_b   1.000
_cell.length_c   1.000
_cell.angle_alpha   90.00
_cell.angle_beta   90.00
_cell.angle_gamma   90.00
#
_symmetry.space_group_name_H-M   'P 1'
#
loop_
_entity.id
_entity.type
_entity.pdbx_description
1 polymer ?
#
loop_
_entity_poly.entity_id
_entity_poly.type
_entity_poly.pdbx_seq_one_letter_code
_entity_poly.pdbx_strand_id
1 'polypeptide(L)'
;MLKRVWFPLVALFWVAMNVLLWRAEMMSRPAGGSPVLPDLVWERMLTAPDDSTLEIRQNDRKLGWLRWVPRVEEEPEAAAPGPGPAAGDGPEGLVRRITGYTVVLDGNLAPPDAAQRYRFSGQIEFDAAKNWQSLQLRVTLRPQVWEFRADARSQSVTFKVGEEAHAAEFRFTFAELAQPEALLNALGLPVPPGALQYLLPPALAGSPRKLALGLNWEARSDWLQIGSARARAYRVSARLLDKYEVRLVLSRVGEILQVELPNQISLVSDALADFPLRP
;
A
#
# COMPACT_ATOMS: atom_id res chain seq x y z
N MET A 1 41.53 5.84 49.80
CA MET A 1 40.56 6.83 49.26
C MET A 1 39.82 6.35 48.00
N LEU A 2 40.39 5.47 47.17
CA LEU A 2 39.72 4.92 45.96
C LEU A 2 38.38 4.21 46.22
N LYS A 3 38.24 3.44 47.32
CA LYS A 3 36.99 2.71 47.65
C LYS A 3 35.78 3.62 47.94
N ARG A 4 36.02 4.89 48.31
CA ARG A 4 34.98 5.87 48.64
C ARG A 4 34.38 6.54 47.40
N VAL A 5 35.09 6.53 46.27
CA VAL A 5 34.64 7.04 44.97
C VAL A 5 33.94 5.95 44.15
N TRP A 6 34.35 4.69 44.33
CA TRP A 6 33.77 3.57 43.61
C TRP A 6 32.29 3.34 43.96
N PHE A 7 31.94 3.43 45.25
CA PHE A 7 30.57 3.20 45.72
C PHE A 7 29.53 4.19 45.14
N PRO A 8 29.74 5.52 45.16
CA PRO A 8 28.81 6.44 44.52
C PRO A 8 28.77 6.30 42.99
N LEU A 9 29.87 5.87 42.36
CA LEU A 9 29.93 5.69 40.91
C LEU A 9 29.14 4.45 40.48
N VAL A 10 29.22 3.35 41.23
CA VAL A 10 28.38 2.16 41.03
C VAL A 10 26.91 2.46 41.33
N ALA A 11 26.61 3.23 42.38
CA ALA A 11 25.25 3.66 42.68
C ALA A 11 24.66 4.56 41.58
N LEU A 12 25.45 5.52 41.08
CA LEU A 12 25.06 6.38 39.96
C LEU A 12 24.82 5.56 38.69
N PHE A 13 25.71 4.60 38.38
CA PHE A 13 25.53 3.69 37.25
C PHE A 13 24.25 2.86 37.39
N TRP A 14 23.98 2.31 38.57
CA TRP A 14 22.79 1.51 38.84
C TRP A 14 21.50 2.32 38.70
N VAL A 15 21.47 3.55 39.23
CA VAL A 15 20.34 4.47 39.07
C VAL A 15 20.17 4.88 37.60
N ALA A 16 21.25 5.25 36.91
CA ALA A 16 21.21 5.60 35.50
C ALA A 16 20.70 4.43 34.64
N MET A 17 21.15 3.20 34.93
CA MET A 17 20.68 2.00 34.23
C MET A 17 19.23 1.68 34.55
N ASN A 18 18.78 1.76 35.80
CA ASN A 18 17.37 1.56 36.13
C ASN A 18 16.49 2.64 35.52
N VAL A 19 16.94 3.90 35.46
CA VAL A 19 16.22 4.97 34.78
C VAL A 19 16.19 4.75 33.27
N LEU A 20 17.29 4.30 32.65
CA LEU A 20 17.33 3.98 31.22
C LEU A 20 16.50 2.74 30.88
N LEU A 21 16.44 1.76 31.77
CA LEU A 21 15.64 0.54 31.61
C LEU A 21 14.16 0.82 31.83
N TRP A 22 13.81 1.60 32.85
CA TRP A 22 12.46 2.15 33.05
C TRP A 22 12.05 3.03 31.87
N ARG A 23 12.96 3.87 31.37
CA ARG A 23 12.75 4.67 30.16
C ARG A 23 12.55 3.77 28.93
N ALA A 24 13.29 2.67 28.80
CA ALA A 24 13.09 1.72 27.72
C ALA A 24 11.78 0.93 27.87
N GLU A 25 11.36 0.53 29.07
CA GLU A 25 10.11 -0.21 29.27
C GLU A 25 8.88 0.69 29.17
N MET A 26 8.95 1.93 29.67
CA MET A 26 7.83 2.87 29.65
C MET A 26 7.80 3.73 28.39
N MET A 27 8.95 4.07 27.78
CA MET A 27 9.02 4.86 26.54
C MET A 27 9.30 4.05 25.28
N SER A 28 9.77 2.79 25.37
CA SER A 28 9.79 1.85 24.23
C SER A 28 8.57 0.92 24.22
N ARG A 29 7.43 1.35 24.77
CA ARG A 29 6.15 0.85 24.24
C ARG A 29 6.19 1.17 22.74
N PRO A 30 6.16 0.18 21.83
CA PRO A 30 5.91 0.50 20.43
C PRO A 30 4.62 1.31 20.41
N ALA A 31 4.69 2.52 19.84
CA ALA A 31 3.66 3.52 19.92
C ALA A 31 2.27 2.92 19.64
N GLY A 32 1.49 2.73 20.70
CA GLY A 32 0.05 2.46 20.69
C GLY A 32 -0.44 1.14 20.06
N GLY A 33 -1.61 0.70 20.53
CA GLY A 33 -2.41 -0.38 19.94
C GLY A 33 -2.04 -1.83 20.27
N SER A 34 -3.00 -2.74 20.12
CA SER A 34 -2.82 -4.20 20.23
C SER A 34 -2.40 -4.78 18.88
N PRO A 35 -1.43 -5.71 18.82
CA PRO A 35 -1.04 -6.34 17.55
C PRO A 35 -2.24 -7.09 16.95
N VAL A 36 -2.38 -7.00 15.63
CA VAL A 36 -3.39 -7.73 14.84
C VAL A 36 -2.72 -8.36 13.63
N LEU A 37 -3.36 -9.36 13.02
CA LEU A 37 -2.87 -9.97 11.79
C LEU A 37 -3.00 -8.98 10.62
N PRO A 38 -1.97 -8.79 9.78
CA PRO A 38 -2.06 -7.97 8.57
C PRO A 38 -3.21 -8.41 7.65
N ASP A 39 -3.46 -9.72 7.55
CA ASP A 39 -4.54 -10.29 6.74
C ASP A 39 -5.92 -9.81 7.16
N LEU A 40 -6.14 -9.58 8.46
CA LEU A 40 -7.40 -9.02 8.95
C LEU A 40 -7.59 -7.59 8.43
N VAL A 41 -6.53 -6.79 8.39
CA VAL A 41 -6.61 -5.42 7.90
C VAL A 41 -6.81 -5.40 6.39
N TRP A 42 -6.14 -6.30 5.67
CA TRP A 42 -6.33 -6.48 4.24
C TRP A 42 -7.77 -6.87 3.90
N GLU A 43 -8.33 -7.83 4.63
CA GLU A 43 -9.73 -8.20 4.51
C GLU A 43 -10.66 -7.01 4.71
N ARG A 44 -10.45 -6.22 5.77
CA ARG A 44 -11.28 -5.03 6.03
C ARG A 44 -11.20 -4.02 4.90
N MET A 45 -10.01 -3.79 4.34
CA MET A 45 -9.82 -2.84 3.25
C MET A 45 -10.50 -3.28 1.94
N LEU A 46 -10.53 -4.58 1.66
CA LEU A 46 -11.21 -5.13 0.48
C LEU A 46 -12.73 -5.20 0.61
N THR A 47 -13.23 -5.26 1.84
CA THR A 47 -14.68 -5.32 2.14
C THR A 47 -15.20 -4.02 2.75
N ALA A 48 -14.50 -2.90 2.57
CA ALA A 48 -14.97 -1.63 3.11
C ALA A 48 -16.28 -1.24 2.41
N PRO A 49 -17.28 -0.73 3.14
CA PRO A 49 -18.58 -0.37 2.57
C PRO A 49 -18.51 0.90 1.72
N ASP A 50 -17.55 1.77 2.01
CA ASP A 50 -17.44 3.12 1.46
C ASP A 50 -16.10 3.33 0.74
N ASP A 51 -16.13 4.22 -0.25
CA ASP A 51 -14.96 4.61 -1.03
C ASP A 51 -14.05 5.52 -0.21
N SER A 52 -12.74 5.30 -0.30
CA SER A 52 -11.77 6.19 0.32
C SER A 52 -11.29 7.23 -0.69
N THR A 53 -11.72 8.48 -0.53
CA THR A 53 -11.19 9.62 -1.29
C THR A 53 -10.11 10.31 -0.48
N LEU A 54 -8.93 10.44 -1.06
CA LEU A 54 -7.70 10.88 -0.40
C LEU A 54 -7.08 12.06 -1.17
N GLU A 55 -6.71 13.12 -0.45
CA GLU A 55 -5.85 14.18 -0.95
C GLU A 55 -4.40 13.74 -0.91
N ILE A 56 -3.71 13.82 -2.04
CA ILE A 56 -2.26 13.57 -2.10
C ILE A 56 -1.54 14.87 -1.81
N ARG A 57 -0.64 14.86 -0.83
CA ARG A 57 0.13 16.03 -0.38
C ARG A 57 1.62 15.69 -0.34
N GLN A 58 2.46 16.69 -0.56
CA GLN A 58 3.89 16.61 -0.31
C GLN A 58 4.35 17.90 0.37
N ASN A 59 5.05 17.78 1.49
CA ASN A 59 5.43 18.93 2.33
C ASN A 59 4.21 19.83 2.62
N ASP A 60 3.07 19.22 2.99
CA ASP A 60 1.76 19.82 3.24
C ASP A 60 1.07 20.53 2.06
N ARG A 61 1.69 20.55 0.88
CA ARG A 61 1.09 21.10 -0.35
C ARG A 61 0.28 20.04 -1.08
N LYS A 62 -0.96 20.36 -1.43
CA LYS A 62 -1.83 19.48 -2.22
C LYS A 62 -1.26 19.30 -3.62
N LEU A 63 -0.99 18.05 -3.98
CA LEU A 63 -0.53 17.62 -5.29
C LEU A 63 -1.67 17.08 -6.15
N GLY A 64 -2.69 16.48 -5.54
CA GLY A 64 -3.76 15.84 -6.29
C GLY A 64 -4.68 15.03 -5.40
N TRP A 65 -5.31 14.01 -5.96
CA TRP A 65 -6.22 13.13 -5.23
C TRP A 65 -6.16 11.69 -5.76
N LEU A 66 -6.55 10.75 -4.90
CA LEU A 66 -6.71 9.33 -5.17
C LEU A 66 -8.06 8.87 -4.61
N ARG A 67 -8.83 8.14 -5.40
CA ARG A 67 -10.00 7.41 -4.95
C ARG A 67 -9.72 5.91 -4.99
N TRP A 68 -9.98 5.26 -3.87
CA TRP A 68 -9.92 3.82 -3.68
C TRP A 68 -11.34 3.28 -3.51
N VAL A 69 -11.77 2.41 -4.42
CA VAL A 69 -13.13 1.86 -4.49
C VAL A 69 -13.05 0.34 -4.39
N PRO A 70 -13.28 -0.23 -3.20
CA PRO A 70 -13.41 -1.68 -3.04
C PRO A 70 -14.79 -2.13 -3.52
N ARG A 71 -14.85 -3.28 -4.18
CA ARG A 71 -16.07 -3.92 -4.67
C ARG A 71 -16.04 -5.39 -4.35
N VAL A 72 -17.18 -5.90 -3.87
CA VAL A 72 -17.41 -7.33 -3.69
C VAL A 72 -18.15 -7.82 -4.92
N GLU A 73 -17.58 -8.79 -5.62
CA GLU A 73 -18.21 -9.39 -6.80
C GLU A 73 -19.10 -10.55 -6.34
N GLU A 74 -20.36 -10.52 -6.78
CA GLU A 74 -21.37 -11.53 -6.47
C GLU A 74 -21.76 -12.27 -7.75
N GLU A 75 -22.17 -13.52 -7.62
CA GLU A 75 -22.68 -14.29 -8.76
C GLU A 75 -23.90 -13.58 -9.39
N PRO A 76 -23.85 -13.22 -10.69
CA PRO A 76 -25.00 -12.63 -11.36
C PRO A 76 -26.14 -13.64 -11.39
N GLU A 77 -27.34 -13.18 -11.08
CA GLU A 77 -28.56 -13.98 -11.16
C GLU A 77 -28.67 -14.54 -12.58
N ALA A 78 -28.49 -15.84 -12.75
CA ALA A 78 -28.69 -16.49 -14.02
C ALA A 78 -30.16 -16.24 -14.41
N ALA A 79 -30.39 -15.35 -15.37
CA ALA A 79 -31.70 -15.15 -15.95
C ALA A 79 -32.18 -16.50 -16.47
N ALA A 80 -33.12 -17.11 -15.75
CA ALA A 80 -33.67 -18.41 -16.10
C ALA A 80 -34.21 -18.34 -17.55
N PRO A 81 -33.80 -19.23 -18.46
CA PRO A 81 -34.36 -19.25 -19.80
C PRO A 81 -35.73 -19.93 -19.71
N GLY A 82 -36.79 -19.13 -19.58
CA GLY A 82 -38.16 -19.64 -19.61
C GLY A 82 -39.18 -18.51 -19.75
N PRO A 83 -40.08 -18.56 -20.75
CA PRO A 83 -41.20 -17.62 -20.82
C PRO A 83 -42.28 -18.13 -19.85
N GLY A 84 -42.35 -17.56 -18.65
CA GLY A 84 -43.38 -17.84 -17.65
C GLY A 84 -43.67 -16.58 -16.82
N PRO A 85 -44.92 -16.36 -16.39
CA PRO A 85 -45.46 -15.01 -16.18
C PRO A 85 -44.88 -14.32 -14.94
N ALA A 86 -44.91 -12.99 -15.00
CA ALA A 86 -44.49 -12.05 -13.98
C ALA A 86 -44.84 -12.49 -12.54
N ALA A 87 -43.82 -12.65 -11.72
CA ALA A 87 -43.92 -12.61 -10.27
C ALA A 87 -42.59 -12.05 -9.74
N GLY A 88 -42.59 -10.75 -9.41
CA GLY A 88 -41.62 -10.23 -8.47
C GLY A 88 -41.89 -10.88 -7.12
N ASP A 89 -41.05 -11.84 -6.76
CA ASP A 89 -40.87 -12.40 -5.41
C ASP A 89 -39.80 -13.50 -5.49
N GLY A 90 -38.56 -13.10 -5.81
CA GLY A 90 -37.41 -13.89 -5.39
C GLY A 90 -37.19 -13.63 -3.90
N PRO A 91 -36.90 -14.65 -3.06
CA PRO A 91 -36.71 -14.43 -1.63
C PRO A 91 -35.55 -13.46 -1.38
N GLU A 92 -35.88 -12.24 -0.94
CA GLU A 92 -34.91 -11.30 -0.40
C GLU A 92 -34.20 -11.96 0.78
N GLY A 93 -32.92 -12.32 0.62
CA GLY A 93 -32.13 -12.96 1.67
C GLY A 93 -31.35 -14.20 1.27
N LEU A 94 -31.37 -14.64 0.00
CA LEU A 94 -30.35 -15.59 -0.47
C LEU A 94 -28.99 -14.90 -0.42
N VAL A 95 -28.11 -15.38 0.48
CA VAL A 95 -26.71 -14.95 0.55
C VAL A 95 -26.07 -15.25 -0.80
N ARG A 96 -25.88 -14.21 -1.61
CA ARG A 96 -25.24 -14.33 -2.92
C ARG A 96 -23.82 -14.84 -2.71
N ARG A 97 -23.43 -15.81 -3.53
CA ARG A 97 -22.09 -16.37 -3.44
C ARG A 97 -21.10 -15.31 -3.93
N ILE A 98 -20.17 -14.94 -3.05
CA ILE A 98 -19.06 -14.05 -3.41
C ILE A 98 -18.16 -14.79 -4.39
N THR A 99 -17.94 -14.20 -5.56
CA THR A 99 -17.12 -14.75 -6.65
C THR A 99 -15.72 -14.15 -6.66
N GLY A 100 -15.55 -12.92 -6.14
CA GLY A 100 -14.26 -12.25 -6.05
C GLY A 100 -14.35 -10.86 -5.42
N TYR A 101 -13.23 -10.14 -5.50
CA TYR A 101 -13.14 -8.75 -5.05
C TYR A 101 -12.40 -7.93 -6.08
N THR A 102 -12.82 -6.69 -6.28
CA THR A 102 -12.18 -5.76 -7.20
C THR A 102 -11.86 -4.47 -6.46
N VAL A 103 -10.68 -3.92 -6.66
CA VAL A 103 -10.32 -2.56 -6.22
C VAL A 103 -10.14 -1.70 -7.45
N VAL A 104 -10.89 -0.61 -7.55
CA VAL A 104 -10.70 0.41 -8.58
C VAL A 104 -9.98 1.61 -7.98
N LEU A 105 -8.94 2.06 -8.67
CA LEU A 105 -8.13 3.22 -8.35
C LEU A 105 -8.36 4.28 -9.43
N ASP A 106 -8.64 5.52 -9.05
CA ASP A 106 -8.65 6.64 -10.00
C ASP A 106 -8.08 7.87 -9.30
N GLY A 107 -7.37 8.71 -10.04
CA GLY A 107 -6.83 9.92 -9.45
C GLY A 107 -5.99 10.75 -10.39
N ASN A 108 -5.45 11.82 -9.82
CA ASN A 108 -4.56 12.70 -10.52
C ASN A 108 -3.43 13.22 -9.62
N LEU A 109 -2.37 13.68 -10.28
CA LEU A 109 -1.25 14.37 -9.66
C LEU A 109 -0.89 15.57 -10.52
N ALA A 110 -0.68 16.71 -9.89
CA ALA A 110 -0.23 17.96 -10.46
C ALA A 110 0.92 18.49 -9.59
N PRO A 111 2.16 18.02 -9.79
CA PRO A 111 3.31 18.55 -9.08
C PRO A 111 3.45 20.07 -9.30
N PRO A 112 3.92 20.85 -8.31
CA PRO A 112 3.91 22.31 -8.37
C PRO A 112 4.72 22.87 -9.55
N ASP A 113 5.78 22.18 -9.95
CA ASP A 113 6.71 22.58 -11.01
C ASP A 113 6.45 21.84 -12.34
N ALA A 114 5.42 20.99 -12.39
CA ALA A 114 5.09 20.24 -13.60
C ALA A 114 4.07 21.03 -14.44
N ALA A 115 4.42 21.31 -15.69
CA ALA A 115 3.50 21.91 -16.67
C ALA A 115 2.31 20.99 -17.02
N GLN A 116 2.37 19.71 -16.62
CA GLN A 116 1.42 18.68 -17.01
C GLN A 116 0.86 17.95 -15.80
N ARG A 117 -0.43 17.62 -15.89
CA ARG A 117 -1.13 16.79 -14.90
C ARG A 117 -1.03 15.33 -15.30
N TYR A 118 -0.66 14.48 -14.35
CA TYR A 118 -0.72 13.04 -14.47
C TYR A 118 -2.13 12.59 -14.09
N ARG A 119 -2.78 11.81 -14.94
CA ARG A 119 -3.99 11.06 -14.57
C ARG A 119 -3.63 9.60 -14.46
N PHE A 120 -4.10 8.92 -13.43
CA PHE A 120 -3.91 7.49 -13.31
C PHE A 120 -5.24 6.81 -13.01
N SER A 121 -5.41 5.60 -13.54
CA SER A 121 -6.55 4.74 -13.28
C SER A 121 -6.06 3.30 -13.21
N GLY A 122 -6.56 2.51 -12.27
CA GLY A 122 -6.14 1.13 -12.12
C GLY A 122 -7.25 0.25 -11.57
N GLN A 123 -7.05 -1.05 -11.74
CA GLN A 123 -7.95 -2.09 -11.29
C GLN A 123 -7.11 -3.25 -10.76
N ILE A 124 -7.48 -3.78 -9.59
CA ILE A 124 -6.88 -4.94 -8.99
C ILE A 124 -7.97 -5.96 -8.73
N GLU A 125 -7.78 -7.19 -9.17
CA GLU A 125 -8.76 -8.27 -9.02
C GLU A 125 -8.23 -9.35 -8.10
N PHE A 126 -9.14 -9.90 -7.29
CA PHE A 126 -8.91 -10.98 -6.36
C PHE A 126 -9.98 -12.05 -6.52
N ASP A 127 -9.62 -13.30 -6.26
CA ASP A 127 -10.59 -14.40 -6.20
C ASP A 127 -11.41 -14.36 -4.88
N ALA A 128 -12.38 -15.26 -4.74
CA ALA A 128 -13.19 -15.38 -3.53
C ALA A 128 -12.36 -15.70 -2.25
N ALA A 129 -11.14 -16.23 -2.41
CA ALA A 129 -10.20 -16.47 -1.33
C ALA A 129 -9.26 -15.26 -1.07
N LYS A 130 -9.52 -14.12 -1.73
CA LYS A 130 -8.74 -12.87 -1.65
C LYS A 130 -7.31 -13.00 -2.18
N ASN A 131 -7.02 -14.02 -2.99
CA ASN A 131 -5.73 -14.11 -3.68
C ASN A 131 -5.74 -13.20 -4.90
N TRP A 132 -4.66 -12.43 -5.06
CA TRP A 132 -4.46 -11.55 -6.21
C TRP A 132 -4.49 -12.34 -7.54
N GLN A 133 -5.24 -11.83 -8.52
CA GLN A 133 -5.41 -12.43 -9.85
C GLN A 133 -4.83 -11.55 -10.95
N SER A 134 -5.17 -10.26 -10.94
CA SER A 134 -4.74 -9.34 -11.99
C SER A 134 -4.56 -7.93 -11.44
N LEU A 135 -3.68 -7.16 -12.09
CA LEU A 135 -3.44 -5.74 -11.83
C LEU A 135 -3.37 -5.05 -13.18
N GLN A 136 -4.14 -4.00 -13.35
CA GLN A 136 -4.06 -3.10 -14.49
C GLN A 136 -3.88 -1.68 -13.96
N LEU A 137 -2.91 -0.95 -14.51
CA LEU A 137 -2.65 0.43 -14.17
C LEU A 137 -2.36 1.20 -15.45
N ARG A 138 -3.11 2.26 -15.69
CA ARG A 138 -2.89 3.20 -16.77
C ARG A 138 -2.50 4.55 -16.18
N VAL A 139 -1.41 5.13 -16.67
CA VAL A 139 -0.95 6.46 -16.32
C VAL A 139 -0.87 7.30 -17.60
N THR A 140 -1.59 8.40 -17.62
CA THR A 140 -1.69 9.32 -18.75
C THR A 140 -0.94 10.60 -18.42
N LEU A 141 0.12 10.87 -19.19
CA LEU A 141 0.93 12.09 -19.16
C LEU A 141 1.09 12.58 -20.60
N ARG A 142 0.21 13.47 -21.09
CA ARG A 142 0.19 13.80 -22.52
C ARG A 142 1.54 14.32 -23.03
N PRO A 143 2.09 13.78 -24.14
CA PRO A 143 1.46 12.83 -25.07
C PRO A 143 1.65 11.33 -24.71
N GLN A 144 2.40 11.00 -23.67
CA GLN A 144 2.67 9.62 -23.28
C GLN A 144 1.51 8.98 -22.51
N VAL A 145 1.21 7.73 -22.86
CA VAL A 145 0.33 6.85 -22.08
C VAL A 145 1.14 5.62 -21.71
N TRP A 146 1.13 5.30 -20.42
CA TRP A 146 1.78 4.11 -19.88
C TRP A 146 0.71 3.15 -19.40
N GLU A 147 0.77 1.90 -19.84
CA GLU A 147 -0.09 0.83 -19.35
C GLU A 147 0.75 -0.29 -18.76
N PHE A 148 0.42 -0.68 -17.55
CA PHE A 148 0.98 -1.81 -16.86
C PHE A 148 -0.13 -2.84 -16.64
N ARG A 149 0.10 -4.08 -17.04
CA ARG A 149 -0.80 -5.19 -16.77
C ARG A 149 0.01 -6.35 -16.21
N ALA A 150 -0.42 -6.89 -15.08
CA ALA A 150 0.14 -8.09 -14.50
C ALA A 150 -0.98 -9.10 -14.27
N ASP A 151 -0.69 -10.37 -14.56
CA ASP A 151 -1.65 -11.46 -14.47
C ASP A 151 -1.01 -12.65 -13.75
N ALA A 152 -1.61 -13.06 -12.64
CA ALA A 152 -1.11 -14.10 -11.75
C ALA A 152 -1.15 -15.48 -12.39
N ARG A 153 -2.20 -15.75 -13.19
CA ARG A 153 -2.46 -17.06 -13.79
C ARG A 153 -1.46 -17.38 -14.90
N SER A 154 -1.14 -16.39 -15.71
CA SER A 154 -0.14 -16.46 -16.77
C SER A 154 1.27 -16.10 -16.29
N GLN A 155 1.42 -15.63 -15.05
CA GLN A 155 2.67 -15.14 -14.46
C GLN A 155 3.41 -14.14 -15.36
N SER A 156 2.64 -13.28 -16.03
CA SER A 156 3.15 -12.36 -17.03
C SER A 156 2.85 -10.91 -16.69
N VAL A 157 3.75 -10.04 -17.13
CA VAL A 157 3.65 -8.59 -17.04
C VAL A 157 3.80 -8.01 -18.43
N THR A 158 2.88 -7.12 -18.79
CA THR A 158 2.93 -6.33 -20.00
C THR A 158 3.06 -4.86 -19.64
N PHE A 159 4.04 -4.19 -20.23
CA PHE A 159 4.22 -2.74 -20.13
C PHE A 159 4.11 -2.13 -21.52
N LYS A 160 3.16 -1.21 -21.73
CA LYS A 160 3.00 -0.45 -22.97
C LYS A 160 3.31 1.01 -22.71
N VAL A 161 4.05 1.64 -23.61
CA VAL A 161 4.41 3.06 -23.54
C VAL A 161 4.24 3.74 -24.88
N GLY A 162 3.53 4.87 -24.89
CA GLY A 162 3.30 5.69 -26.08
C GLY A 162 1.81 5.78 -26.43
N GLU A 163 1.51 6.49 -27.51
CA GLU A 163 0.15 6.56 -28.06
C GLU A 163 -0.13 5.33 -28.94
N GLU A 164 -1.40 4.90 -29.05
CA GLU A 164 -1.80 3.65 -29.72
C GLU A 164 -1.15 3.41 -31.08
N ALA A 165 -0.87 4.46 -31.86
CA ALA A 165 -0.25 4.35 -33.18
C ALA A 165 1.27 4.00 -33.16
N HIS A 166 1.99 4.33 -32.08
CA HIS A 166 3.45 4.13 -31.94
C HIS A 166 3.81 3.51 -30.58
N ALA A 167 2.89 2.80 -29.94
CA ALA A 167 3.10 2.25 -28.63
C ALA A 167 4.14 1.12 -28.68
N ALA A 168 5.21 1.27 -27.90
CA ALA A 168 6.13 0.17 -27.63
C ALA A 168 5.50 -0.75 -26.57
N GLU A 169 5.50 -2.06 -26.82
CA GLU A 169 4.98 -3.07 -25.91
C GLU A 169 6.11 -4.01 -25.49
N PHE A 170 6.29 -4.13 -24.18
CA PHE A 170 7.25 -5.01 -23.54
C PHE A 170 6.50 -6.06 -22.73
N ARG A 171 6.93 -7.32 -22.83
CA ARG A 171 6.34 -8.42 -22.08
C ARG A 171 7.42 -9.17 -21.32
N PHE A 172 7.13 -9.45 -20.07
CA PHE A 172 8.02 -10.11 -19.13
C PHE A 172 7.29 -11.21 -18.38
N THR A 173 8.03 -12.18 -17.88
CA THR A 173 7.56 -13.12 -16.84
C THR A 173 7.92 -12.60 -15.45
N PHE A 174 7.25 -13.09 -14.41
CA PHE A 174 7.62 -12.72 -13.02
C PHE A 174 9.06 -13.14 -12.67
N ALA A 175 9.56 -14.23 -13.27
CA ALA A 175 10.94 -14.67 -13.08
C ALA A 175 11.96 -13.67 -13.67
N GLU A 176 11.62 -13.02 -14.79
CA GLU A 176 12.44 -12.00 -15.42
C GLU A 176 12.41 -10.68 -14.64
N LEU A 177 11.30 -10.35 -13.96
CA LEU A 177 11.25 -9.17 -13.07
C LEU A 177 12.23 -9.27 -11.90
N ALA A 178 12.58 -10.48 -11.47
CA ALA A 178 13.60 -10.70 -10.46
C ALA A 178 15.03 -10.44 -10.99
N GLN A 179 15.19 -10.23 -12.31
CA GLN A 179 16.46 -9.99 -12.98
C GLN A 179 16.48 -8.56 -13.54
N PRO A 180 16.88 -7.55 -12.72
CA PRO A 180 16.79 -6.15 -13.12
C PRO A 180 17.68 -5.82 -14.34
N GLU A 181 18.74 -6.58 -14.59
CA GLU A 181 19.58 -6.44 -15.79
C GLU A 181 18.84 -6.84 -17.08
N ALA A 182 18.02 -7.90 -17.03
CA ALA A 182 17.23 -8.35 -18.18
C ALA A 182 16.15 -7.33 -18.56
N LEU A 183 15.55 -6.66 -17.56
CA LEU A 183 14.58 -5.60 -17.78
C LEU A 183 15.17 -4.38 -18.48
N LEU A 184 16.33 -3.91 -18.04
CA LEU A 184 16.96 -2.71 -18.61
C LEU A 184 17.42 -2.95 -20.05
N ASN A 185 17.98 -4.13 -20.33
CA ASN A 185 18.34 -4.52 -21.69
C ASN A 185 17.10 -4.60 -22.60
N ALA A 186 15.99 -5.17 -22.13
CA ALA A 186 14.75 -5.25 -22.89
C ALA A 186 14.12 -3.87 -23.18
N LEU A 187 14.35 -2.88 -22.31
CA LEU A 187 13.96 -1.49 -22.51
C LEU A 187 14.94 -0.70 -23.42
N GLY A 188 15.96 -1.37 -23.98
CA GLY A 188 16.95 -0.74 -24.85
C GLY A 188 17.97 0.14 -24.12
N LEU A 189 18.07 0.02 -22.80
CA LEU A 189 19.04 0.74 -21.98
C LEU A 189 20.30 -0.12 -21.83
N PRO A 190 21.45 0.29 -22.41
CA PRO A 190 22.69 -0.47 -22.28
C PRO A 190 23.21 -0.31 -20.85
N VAL A 191 23.10 -1.37 -20.04
CA VAL A 191 23.63 -1.40 -18.68
C VAL A 191 24.79 -2.38 -18.64
N PRO A 192 26.02 -1.93 -18.33
CA PRO A 192 27.16 -2.82 -18.19
C PRO A 192 26.85 -3.91 -17.14
N PRO A 193 27.24 -5.18 -17.37
CA PRO A 193 27.04 -6.25 -16.38
C PRO A 193 27.57 -5.84 -15.00
N GLY A 194 26.75 -5.97 -13.96
CA GLY A 194 27.13 -5.58 -12.60
C GLY A 194 27.08 -4.08 -12.29
N ALA A 195 26.76 -3.19 -13.24
CA ALA A 195 26.58 -1.76 -12.96
C ALA A 195 25.48 -1.49 -11.92
N LEU A 196 24.44 -2.33 -11.89
CA LEU A 196 23.38 -2.25 -10.89
C LEU A 196 23.86 -2.57 -9.47
N GLN A 197 24.92 -3.35 -9.30
CA GLN A 197 25.48 -3.62 -7.96
C GLN A 197 26.11 -2.38 -7.34
N TYR A 198 26.54 -1.41 -8.16
CA TYR A 198 27.08 -0.14 -7.72
C TYR A 198 25.99 0.93 -7.52
N LEU A 199 24.84 0.79 -8.18
CA LEU A 199 23.71 1.72 -8.09
C LEU A 199 22.68 1.31 -7.03
N LEU A 200 22.56 0.01 -6.75
CA LEU A 200 21.65 -0.53 -5.75
C LEU A 200 22.34 -0.56 -4.38
N PRO A 201 21.59 -0.29 -3.28
CA PRO A 201 22.06 -0.55 -1.93
C PRO A 201 22.61 -1.99 -1.81
N PRO A 202 23.67 -2.24 -1.03
CA PRO A 202 24.29 -3.57 -0.90
C PRO A 202 23.29 -4.68 -0.53
N ALA A 203 22.22 -4.33 0.21
CA ALA A 203 21.14 -5.23 0.58
C ALA A 203 20.28 -5.71 -0.60
N LEU A 204 20.27 -4.98 -1.72
CA LEU A 204 19.58 -5.34 -2.98
C LEU A 204 20.55 -5.90 -4.03
N ALA A 205 21.87 -5.70 -3.85
CA ALA A 205 22.91 -6.18 -4.76
C ALA A 205 23.30 -7.65 -4.54
N GLY A 206 22.86 -8.26 -3.43
CA GLY A 206 23.17 -9.65 -3.07
C GLY A 206 22.10 -10.65 -3.51
N SER A 207 22.38 -11.41 -4.57
CA SER A 207 21.63 -12.58 -5.08
C SER A 207 20.19 -12.32 -5.61
N PRO A 208 19.89 -12.71 -6.87
CA PRO A 208 18.56 -12.55 -7.48
C PRO A 208 17.48 -13.51 -6.94
N ARG A 209 17.80 -14.32 -5.91
CA ARG A 209 16.88 -15.33 -5.37
C ARG A 209 16.30 -14.84 -4.06
N LYS A 210 15.05 -14.38 -4.17
CA LYS A 210 14.19 -13.73 -3.16
C LYS A 210 14.41 -12.22 -3.06
N LEU A 211 13.91 -11.50 -4.06
CA LEU A 211 13.16 -10.26 -3.83
C LEU A 211 11.87 -10.55 -3.03
N ALA A 212 11.97 -11.26 -1.90
CA ALA A 212 11.17 -10.87 -0.77
C ALA A 212 11.86 -9.58 -0.35
N LEU A 213 11.31 -8.42 -0.70
CA LEU A 213 11.88 -7.08 -0.49
C LEU A 213 12.20 -6.77 0.99
N GLY A 214 12.34 -7.75 1.88
CA GLY A 214 12.52 -7.56 3.31
C GLY A 214 11.36 -6.79 3.94
N LEU A 215 10.21 -6.76 3.27
CA LEU A 215 9.03 -6.03 3.70
C LEU A 215 8.47 -6.68 4.96
N ASN A 216 8.81 -6.09 6.10
CA ASN A 216 8.24 -6.47 7.38
C ASN A 216 6.93 -5.71 7.57
N TRP A 217 5.83 -6.43 7.51
CA TRP A 217 4.49 -5.91 7.73
C TRP A 217 4.12 -6.07 9.21
N GLU A 218 3.80 -4.96 9.85
CA GLU A 218 3.27 -4.93 11.20
C GLU A 218 1.89 -4.28 11.17
N ALA A 219 0.91 -4.89 11.84
CA ALA A 219 -0.43 -4.33 11.96
C ALA A 219 -0.84 -4.24 13.44
N ARG A 220 -1.46 -3.12 13.81
CA ARG A 220 -1.90 -2.82 15.17
C ARG A 220 -3.30 -2.21 15.15
N SER A 221 -4.13 -2.53 16.14
CA SER A 221 -5.39 -1.84 16.40
C SER A 221 -5.18 -0.79 17.47
N ASP A 222 -5.39 0.47 17.15
CA ASP A 222 -5.14 1.61 18.03
C ASP A 222 -6.35 2.55 18.15
N TRP A 223 -6.28 3.48 19.10
CA TRP A 223 -7.21 4.59 19.21
C TRP A 223 -6.58 5.84 18.61
N LEU A 224 -7.25 6.44 17.64
CA LEU A 224 -6.83 7.66 16.99
C LEU A 224 -7.69 8.83 17.47
N GLN A 225 -7.06 9.97 17.74
CA GLN A 225 -7.77 11.22 18.00
C GLN A 225 -8.04 11.94 16.68
N ILE A 226 -9.31 12.20 16.38
CA ILE A 226 -9.79 12.95 15.21
C ILE A 226 -10.51 14.20 15.73
N GLY A 227 -9.85 15.36 15.66
CA GLY A 227 -10.35 16.57 16.31
C GLY A 227 -10.55 16.34 17.82
N SER A 228 -11.79 16.44 18.30
CA SER A 228 -12.17 16.18 19.69
C SER A 228 -12.64 14.74 19.96
N ALA A 229 -12.86 13.92 18.93
CA ALA A 229 -13.35 12.55 19.06
C ALA A 229 -12.24 11.50 19.05
N ARG A 230 -12.48 10.35 19.68
CA ARG A 230 -11.61 9.16 19.61
C ARG A 230 -12.28 8.08 18.78
N ALA A 231 -11.57 7.58 17.77
CA ALA A 231 -12.04 6.51 16.91
C ALA A 231 -11.06 5.34 16.96
N ARG A 232 -11.57 4.12 16.80
CA ARG A 232 -10.71 2.94 16.69
C ARG A 232 -10.27 2.78 15.25
N ALA A 233 -8.97 2.60 15.06
CA ALA A 233 -8.33 2.50 13.76
C ALA A 233 -7.36 1.31 13.72
N TYR A 234 -7.02 0.87 12.52
CA TYR A 234 -5.93 -0.04 12.27
C TYR A 234 -4.74 0.75 11.72
N ARG A 235 -3.55 0.48 12.23
CA ARG A 235 -2.29 1.01 11.69
C ARG A 235 -1.50 -0.15 11.14
N VAL A 236 -1.13 -0.06 9.87
CA VAL A 236 -0.25 -1.00 9.19
C VAL A 236 1.02 -0.25 8.83
N SER A 237 2.17 -0.84 9.11
CA SER A 237 3.46 -0.33 8.67
C SER A 237 4.22 -1.40 7.92
N ALA A 238 4.80 -1.01 6.80
CA ALA A 238 5.72 -1.83 6.03
C ALA A 238 7.09 -1.15 6.04
N ARG A 239 8.13 -1.86 6.47
CA ARG A 239 9.51 -1.36 6.42
C ARG A 239 10.30 -2.07 5.34
N LEU A 240 10.97 -1.28 4.52
CA LEU A 240 11.89 -1.72 3.46
C LEU A 240 13.30 -1.23 3.80
N LEU A 241 14.24 -2.16 3.89
CA LEU A 241 15.67 -1.91 4.18
C LEU A 241 15.91 -1.08 5.45
N ASP A 242 15.02 -1.19 6.45
CA ASP A 242 15.00 -0.44 7.71
C ASP A 242 15.04 1.09 7.60
N LYS A 243 14.92 1.63 6.37
CA LYS A 243 15.04 3.06 6.06
C LYS A 243 13.75 3.64 5.49
N TYR A 244 13.05 2.86 4.69
CA TYR A 244 11.83 3.29 4.02
C TYR A 244 10.64 2.69 4.75
N GLU A 245 9.93 3.51 5.51
CA GLU A 245 8.67 3.13 6.16
C GLU A 245 7.50 3.65 5.32
N VAL A 246 6.57 2.75 5.03
CA VAL A 246 5.22 3.10 4.58
C VAL A 246 4.28 2.85 5.75
N ARG A 247 3.41 3.82 6.05
CA ARG A 247 2.39 3.69 7.08
C ARG A 247 1.01 3.88 6.46
N LEU A 248 0.09 3.03 6.85
CA LEU A 248 -1.30 3.07 6.44
C LEU A 248 -2.16 3.10 7.70
N VAL A 249 -3.12 4.01 7.77
CA VAL A 249 -4.11 4.12 8.83
C VAL A 249 -5.48 3.89 8.21
N LEU A 250 -6.22 2.92 8.74
CA LEU A 250 -7.56 2.58 8.29
C LEU A 250 -8.57 2.75 9.41
N SER A 251 -9.80 3.09 9.05
CA SER A 251 -10.93 3.06 9.97
C SER A 251 -11.25 1.62 10.39
N ARG A 252 -12.04 1.46 11.45
CA ARG A 252 -12.50 0.12 11.88
C ARG A 252 -13.25 -0.64 10.78
N VAL A 253 -13.93 0.09 9.88
CA VAL A 253 -14.71 -0.49 8.80
C VAL A 253 -13.88 -0.78 7.54
N GLY A 254 -12.65 -0.28 7.46
CA GLY A 254 -11.71 -0.59 6.38
C GLY A 254 -11.39 0.57 5.43
N GLU A 255 -11.96 1.75 5.63
CA GLU A 255 -11.64 2.93 4.82
C GLU A 255 -10.22 3.39 5.10
N ILE A 256 -9.53 3.89 4.08
CA ILE A 256 -8.20 4.47 4.21
C ILE A 256 -8.36 5.90 4.76
N LEU A 257 -7.80 6.14 5.93
CA LEU A 257 -7.80 7.47 6.57
C LEU A 257 -6.53 8.25 6.23
N GLN A 258 -5.39 7.56 6.22
CA GLN A 258 -4.10 8.17 5.92
C GLN A 258 -3.11 7.15 5.36
N VAL A 259 -2.31 7.56 4.39
CA VAL A 259 -1.11 6.85 3.94
C VAL A 259 0.08 7.79 4.07
N GLU A 260 1.14 7.35 4.73
CA GLU A 260 2.43 8.04 4.76
C GLU A 260 3.42 7.23 3.93
N LEU A 261 3.97 7.87 2.92
CA LEU A 261 4.98 7.32 2.02
C LEU A 261 6.34 8.01 2.30
N PRO A 262 7.46 7.41 1.88
CA PRO A 262 8.75 8.06 1.91
C PRO A 262 8.75 9.43 1.20
N ASN A 263 9.75 10.26 1.49
CA ASN A 263 9.94 11.59 0.88
C ASN A 263 8.79 12.59 1.18
N GLN A 264 8.20 12.49 2.39
CA GLN A 264 7.20 13.44 2.89
C GLN A 264 5.93 13.49 2.01
N ILE A 265 5.61 12.38 1.33
CA ILE A 265 4.37 12.24 0.59
C ILE A 265 3.34 11.63 1.54
N SER A 266 2.20 12.30 1.69
CA SER A 266 1.09 11.80 2.48
C SER A 266 -0.19 11.81 1.65
N LEU A 267 -1.03 10.82 1.89
CA LEU A 267 -2.40 10.77 1.39
C LEU A 267 -3.31 10.85 2.60
N VAL A 268 -4.22 11.81 2.64
CA VAL A 268 -5.11 12.01 3.78
C VAL A 268 -6.54 12.01 3.27
N SER A 269 -7.44 11.31 3.94
CA SER A 269 -8.86 11.34 3.59
C SER A 269 -9.39 12.77 3.51
N ASP A 270 -10.17 13.08 2.47
CA ASP A 270 -10.79 14.39 2.28
C ASP A 270 -11.62 14.79 3.52
N ALA A 271 -12.27 13.83 4.17
CA ALA A 271 -13.04 14.04 5.40
C ALA A 271 -12.16 14.46 6.60
N LEU A 272 -10.86 14.21 6.52
CA LEU A 272 -9.86 14.45 7.56
C LEU A 272 -8.81 15.48 7.17
N ALA A 273 -8.91 16.08 5.97
CA ALA A 273 -7.90 17.01 5.46
C ALA A 273 -7.65 18.21 6.39
N ASP A 274 -8.68 18.63 7.13
CA ASP A 274 -8.65 19.72 8.11
C ASP A 274 -8.38 19.25 9.56
N PHE A 275 -8.35 17.95 9.82
CA PHE A 275 -8.21 17.38 11.16
C PHE A 275 -6.92 16.57 11.29
N PRO A 276 -5.88 17.08 11.98
CA PRO A 276 -4.64 16.35 12.14
C PRO A 276 -4.87 15.08 12.96
N LEU A 277 -4.53 13.93 12.38
CA LEU A 277 -4.59 12.64 13.05
C LEU A 277 -3.45 12.56 14.08
N ARG A 278 -3.81 12.33 15.34
CA ARG A 278 -2.83 12.13 16.42
C ARG A 278 -2.94 10.70 16.95
N PRO A 279 -1.82 9.96 17.06
CA PRO A 279 -1.79 8.66 17.71
C PRO A 279 -2.06 8.77 19.22
#